data_AF-A0A4U9Z8K5-F1
#
_entry.id   AF-A0A4U9Z8K5-F1
#
_cell.length_a   1.000
_cell.length_b   1.000
_cell.length_c   1.000
_cell.angle_alpha   90.00
_cell.angle_beta   90.00
_cell.angle_gamma   90.00
#
_symmetry.space_group_name_H-M   'P 1'
#
loop_
_entity.id
_entity.type
_entity.pdbx_description
1 polymer ?
#
loop_
_entity_poly.entity_id
_entity_poly.type
_entity_poly.pdbx_seq_one_letter_code
_entity_poly.pdbx_strand_id
1 'polypeptide(L)'
;MLTSSLFPAINNVLAKVSTTLFIYTGDHAKPYTIKWLTSPGTMIILATFLAGLLQGMSFGEILRILGKSIKQLTNTMVTVASIVALSKVMSYSGMINTIAVSLVAVTGALYPFIAPVIGTLGTFITGSDTSANVLFGELQVKAANNLNMNPYWMAAANMTGATAGKMISPQSIAVAAVAIGVEGQEGKLLKEVINYCALYIILTCLVVFASGKLLGYL
;
A
#
# COMPACT_ATOMS: atom_id res chain seq x y z
N MET A 1 -1.27 -19.17 1.89
CA MET A 1 -1.58 -19.11 3.34
C MET A 1 -0.61 -19.94 4.19
N LEU A 2 -0.24 -21.16 3.80
CA LEU A 2 0.70 -22.02 4.56
C LEU A 2 2.15 -21.50 4.66
N THR A 3 2.58 -20.63 3.75
CA THR A 3 3.91 -20.00 3.77
C THR A 3 3.96 -18.71 4.58
N SER A 4 2.84 -18.30 5.19
CA SER A 4 2.73 -17.10 6.01
C SER A 4 3.54 -17.23 7.31
N SER A 5 3.94 -16.09 7.89
CA SER A 5 4.49 -16.03 9.26
C SER A 5 3.54 -16.57 10.32
N LEU A 6 2.24 -16.70 10.00
CA LEU A 6 1.23 -17.35 10.84
C LEU A 6 1.47 -18.85 11.04
N PHE A 7 2.24 -19.51 10.17
CA PHE A 7 2.61 -20.93 10.29
C PHE A 7 4.14 -21.08 10.38
N PRO A 8 4.75 -20.74 11.54
CA PRO A 8 6.20 -20.60 11.68
C PRO A 8 6.97 -21.89 11.38
N ALA A 9 6.40 -23.08 11.63
CA ALA A 9 7.02 -24.35 11.30
C ALA A 9 7.29 -24.52 9.79
N ILE A 10 6.34 -24.10 8.94
CA ILE A 10 6.46 -24.18 7.48
C ILE A 10 7.26 -23.00 6.94
N ASN A 11 7.02 -21.80 7.48
CA ASN A 11 7.72 -20.59 7.07
C ASN A 11 9.23 -20.69 7.31
N ASN A 12 9.67 -21.17 8.48
CA ASN A 12 11.09 -21.26 8.82
C ASN A 12 11.84 -22.28 7.96
N VAL A 13 11.19 -23.37 7.52
CA VAL A 13 11.78 -24.35 6.61
C VAL A 13 11.93 -23.77 5.20
N LEU A 14 10.88 -23.11 4.71
CA LEU A 14 10.88 -22.49 3.37
C LEU A 14 11.78 -21.25 3.30
N ALA A 15 11.94 -20.53 4.41
CA ALA A 15 12.82 -19.37 4.53
C ALA A 15 14.31 -19.71 4.39
N LYS A 16 14.69 -21.00 4.52
CA LYS A 16 16.06 -21.47 4.27
C LYS A 16 16.45 -21.39 2.78
N VAL A 17 15.46 -21.41 1.87
CA VAL A 17 15.69 -21.17 0.44
C VAL A 17 15.74 -19.66 0.22
N SER A 18 16.88 -19.08 0.57
CA SER A 18 17.15 -17.66 0.45
C SER A 18 18.48 -17.38 -0.23
N THR A 19 18.50 -16.35 -1.07
CA THR A 19 19.74 -15.83 -1.64
C THR A 19 20.04 -14.49 -1.00
N THR A 20 21.20 -14.37 -0.37
CA THR A 20 21.67 -13.13 0.23
C THR A 20 22.60 -12.42 -0.74
N LEU A 21 22.22 -11.22 -1.15
CA LEU A 21 22.97 -10.37 -2.07
C LEU A 21 23.45 -9.13 -1.33
N PHE A 22 24.72 -8.80 -1.48
CA PHE A 22 25.26 -7.51 -1.05
C PHE A 22 25.11 -6.53 -2.21
N ILE A 23 24.02 -5.75 -2.19
CA ILE A 23 23.73 -4.74 -3.23
C ILE A 23 24.70 -3.53 -3.10
N TYR A 24 25.25 -3.33 -1.91
CA TYR A 24 26.24 -2.30 -1.59
C TYR A 24 27.34 -2.95 -0.73
N THR A 25 28.60 -2.55 -0.90
CA THR A 25 29.76 -3.10 -0.17
C THR A 25 30.55 -2.03 0.62
N GLY A 26 29.94 -0.87 0.92
CA GLY A 26 30.56 0.14 1.80
C GLY A 26 30.27 -0.10 3.29
N ASP A 27 30.78 0.78 4.15
CA ASP A 27 30.88 0.58 5.62
C ASP A 27 29.57 0.42 6.41
N HIS A 28 28.40 0.43 5.75
CA HIS A 28 27.10 0.11 6.33
C HIS A 28 26.23 -0.79 5.44
N ALA A 29 26.87 -1.61 4.60
CA ALA A 29 26.24 -2.57 3.72
C ALA A 29 25.36 -3.58 4.49
N LYS A 30 24.04 -3.41 4.41
CA LYS A 30 23.10 -4.42 4.92
C LYS A 30 22.86 -5.47 3.83
N PRO A 31 23.05 -6.77 4.13
CA PRO A 31 22.76 -7.83 3.18
C PRO A 31 21.28 -7.83 2.80
N TYR A 32 20.99 -7.80 1.50
CA TYR A 32 19.64 -7.94 0.99
C TYR A 32 19.32 -9.42 0.80
N THR A 33 18.44 -9.96 1.65
CA THR A 33 18.10 -11.39 1.62
C THR A 33 16.80 -11.61 0.88
N ILE A 34 16.87 -12.24 -0.29
CA ILE A 34 15.69 -12.67 -1.05
C ILE A 34 15.27 -14.04 -0.53
N LYS A 35 14.15 -14.10 0.19
CA LYS A 35 13.53 -15.35 0.60
C LYS A 35 12.54 -15.81 -0.48
N TRP A 36 12.98 -16.71 -1.37
CA TRP A 36 12.23 -17.05 -2.57
C TRP A 36 10.87 -17.69 -2.27
N LEU A 37 10.80 -18.69 -1.39
CA LEU A 37 9.55 -19.44 -1.16
C LEU A 37 8.60 -18.77 -0.16
N THR A 38 9.08 -17.81 0.62
CA THR A 38 8.23 -17.06 1.56
C THR A 38 7.87 -15.68 1.05
N SER A 39 8.43 -15.25 -0.07
CA SER A 39 8.06 -13.99 -0.72
C SER A 39 6.68 -14.15 -1.37
N PRO A 40 5.70 -13.26 -1.06
CA PRO A 40 4.38 -13.30 -1.69
C PRO A 40 4.45 -13.27 -3.22
N GLY A 41 5.39 -12.50 -3.80
CA GLY A 41 5.53 -12.36 -5.25
C GLY A 41 5.91 -13.67 -5.95
N THR A 42 6.84 -14.42 -5.39
CA THR A 42 7.26 -15.72 -5.95
C THR A 42 6.12 -16.75 -5.85
N MET A 43 5.35 -16.72 -4.76
CA MET A 43 4.18 -17.59 -4.61
C MET A 43 3.09 -17.27 -5.64
N ILE A 44 2.87 -15.99 -5.97
CA ILE A 44 1.93 -15.57 -7.01
C ILE A 44 2.41 -16.07 -8.38
N ILE A 45 3.70 -15.96 -8.69
CA ILE A 45 4.27 -16.47 -9.95
C ILE A 45 4.05 -17.98 -10.04
N LEU A 46 4.44 -18.73 -9.01
CA LEU A 46 4.25 -20.18 -8.97
C LEU A 46 2.78 -20.58 -9.12
N ALA A 47 1.88 -19.92 -8.38
CA ALA A 47 0.45 -20.16 -8.49
C ALA A 47 -0.09 -19.86 -9.90
N THR A 48 0.38 -18.79 -10.54
CA THR A 48 -0.03 -18.43 -11.91
C THR A 48 0.43 -19.48 -12.92
N PHE A 49 1.67 -19.96 -12.81
CA PHE A 49 2.17 -21.03 -13.69
C PHE A 49 1.41 -22.34 -13.48
N LEU A 50 1.18 -22.75 -12.23
CA LEU A 50 0.42 -23.96 -11.92
C LEU A 50 -1.03 -23.85 -12.41
N ALA A 51 -1.70 -22.72 -12.14
CA ALA A 51 -3.07 -22.48 -12.60
C ALA A 51 -3.16 -22.46 -14.13
N GLY A 52 -2.19 -21.85 -14.82
CA GLY A 52 -2.14 -21.82 -16.28
C GLY A 52 -1.98 -23.22 -16.88
N LEU A 53 -1.08 -24.05 -16.32
CA LEU A 53 -0.90 -25.44 -16.75
C LEU A 53 -2.15 -26.28 -16.48
N LEU A 54 -2.79 -26.11 -15.32
CA LEU A 54 -4.05 -26.79 -14.98
C LEU A 54 -5.22 -26.38 -15.90
N GLN A 55 -5.22 -25.15 -16.42
CA GLN A 55 -6.19 -24.69 -17.42
C GLN A 55 -5.85 -25.15 -18.85
N GLY A 56 -4.80 -25.95 -19.03
CA GLY A 56 -4.39 -26.50 -20.33
C GLY A 56 -3.58 -25.53 -21.20
N MET A 57 -3.09 -24.43 -20.64
CA MET A 57 -2.26 -23.46 -21.36
C MET A 57 -0.83 -24.00 -21.52
N SER A 58 -0.23 -23.81 -22.69
CA SER A 58 1.17 -24.20 -22.92
C SER A 58 2.13 -23.27 -22.17
N PHE A 59 3.30 -23.79 -21.78
CA PHE A 59 4.33 -23.01 -21.08
C PHE A 59 4.75 -21.74 -21.86
N GLY A 60 4.80 -21.83 -23.19
CA GLY A 60 5.11 -20.70 -24.06
C GLY A 60 4.05 -19.59 -24.05
N GLU A 61 2.77 -19.95 -23.94
CA GLU A 61 1.67 -18.98 -23.82
C GLU A 61 1.71 -18.25 -22.49
N ILE A 62 1.97 -18.97 -21.39
CA ILE A 62 2.12 -18.36 -20.05
C ILE A 62 3.25 -17.33 -20.06
N LEU A 63 4.42 -17.68 -20.62
CA LEU A 63 5.55 -16.77 -20.76
C LEU A 63 5.22 -15.55 -21.65
N ARG A 64 4.49 -15.76 -22.73
CA ARG A 64 4.06 -14.67 -23.62
C ARG A 64 3.13 -13.70 -22.91
N ILE A 65 2.18 -14.20 -22.10
CA ILE A 65 1.28 -13.36 -21.30
C ILE A 65 2.09 -12.59 -20.25
N LEU A 66 3.01 -13.26 -19.55
CA LEU A 66 3.91 -12.61 -18.60
C LEU A 66 4.67 -11.44 -19.24
N GLY A 67 5.25 -11.65 -20.42
CA GLY A 67 5.95 -10.59 -21.16
C GLY A 67 5.04 -9.40 -21.52
N LYS A 68 3.79 -9.67 -21.94
CA LYS A 68 2.80 -8.61 -22.19
C LYS A 68 2.46 -7.84 -20.91
N SER A 69 2.24 -8.54 -19.80
CA SER A 69 1.94 -7.92 -18.50
C SER A 69 3.11 -7.05 -18.01
N ILE A 70 4.35 -7.51 -18.15
CA ILE A 70 5.54 -6.71 -17.80
C ILE A 70 5.56 -5.41 -18.63
N LYS A 71 5.36 -5.52 -19.94
CA LYS A 71 5.34 -4.34 -20.83
C LYS A 71 4.21 -3.37 -20.50
N GLN A 72 3.04 -3.89 -20.13
CA GLN A 72 1.91 -3.08 -19.70
C GLN A 72 2.20 -2.32 -18.40
N LEU A 73 2.91 -2.96 -17.47
CA LEU A 73 3.26 -2.40 -16.16
C LEU A 73 4.45 -1.43 -16.19
N THR A 74 5.19 -1.31 -17.31
CA THR A 74 6.37 -0.43 -17.39
C THR A 74 6.09 1.01 -16.97
N ASN A 75 4.98 1.59 -17.42
CA ASN A 75 4.62 2.96 -17.04
C ASN A 75 4.33 3.05 -15.53
N THR A 76 3.61 2.07 -14.97
CA THR A 76 3.36 1.98 -13.53
C THR A 76 4.65 1.81 -12.73
N MET A 77 5.63 1.04 -13.23
CA MET A 77 6.93 0.87 -12.58
C MET A 77 7.67 2.20 -12.45
N VAL A 78 7.69 3.01 -13.50
CA VAL A 78 8.31 4.35 -13.46
C VAL A 78 7.62 5.24 -12.43
N THR A 79 6.27 5.27 -12.41
CA THR A 79 5.52 6.06 -11.43
C THR A 79 5.80 5.62 -9.99
N VAL A 80 5.75 4.31 -9.71
CA VAL A 80 6.01 3.78 -8.37
C VAL A 80 7.46 4.04 -7.96
N ALA A 81 8.43 3.86 -8.85
CA ALA A 81 9.84 4.15 -8.59
C ALA A 81 10.04 5.62 -8.22
N SER A 82 9.44 6.55 -8.96
CA SER A 82 9.49 7.99 -8.67
C SER A 82 8.84 8.33 -7.33
N ILE A 83 7.70 7.71 -6.98
CA ILE A 83 7.02 7.93 -5.70
C ILE A 83 7.83 7.36 -4.53
N VAL A 84 8.44 6.18 -4.69
CA VAL A 84 9.36 5.61 -3.69
C VAL A 84 10.57 6.52 -3.52
N ALA A 85 11.16 7.00 -4.61
CA ALA A 85 12.30 7.93 -4.57
C ALA A 85 11.93 9.22 -3.83
N LEU A 86 10.79 9.84 -4.17
CA LEU A 86 10.28 11.01 -3.49
C LEU A 86 10.05 10.74 -1.99
N SER A 87 9.39 9.64 -1.64
CA SER A 87 9.17 9.23 -0.24
C SER A 87 10.49 9.10 0.52
N LYS A 88 11.52 8.49 -0.10
CA LYS A 88 12.86 8.40 0.51
C LYS A 88 13.54 9.75 0.67
N VAL A 89 13.45 10.63 -0.31
CA VAL A 89 13.95 12.01 -0.19
C VAL A 89 13.24 12.72 0.96
N MET A 90 11.91 12.61 1.06
CA MET A 90 11.13 13.22 2.14
C MET A 90 11.46 12.66 3.52
N SER A 91 11.77 11.36 3.61
CA SER A 91 12.21 10.72 4.84
C SER A 91 13.60 11.22 5.25
N TYR A 92 14.57 11.18 4.33
CA TYR A 92 15.96 11.55 4.61
C TYR A 92 16.15 13.04 4.86
N SER A 93 15.35 13.91 4.24
CA SER A 93 15.38 15.36 4.51
C SER A 93 14.64 15.75 5.80
N GLY A 94 14.04 14.79 6.51
CA GLY A 94 13.29 15.03 7.73
C GLY A 94 11.89 15.64 7.52
N MET A 95 11.47 15.88 6.27
CA MET A 95 10.15 16.45 5.97
C MET A 95 9.01 15.61 6.56
N ILE A 96 9.08 14.27 6.43
CA ILE A 96 8.09 13.36 7.02
C ILE A 96 7.96 13.57 8.53
N ASN A 97 9.09 13.74 9.22
CA ASN A 97 9.11 13.93 10.67
C ASN A 97 8.50 15.29 11.04
N THR A 98 8.84 16.37 10.34
CA THR A 98 8.30 17.71 10.58
C THR A 98 6.78 17.75 10.39
N ILE A 99 6.26 17.11 9.35
CA ILE A 99 4.81 17.02 9.13
C ILE A 99 4.16 16.21 10.25
N ALA A 100 4.73 15.07 10.63
CA ALA A 100 4.20 14.23 11.70
C ALA A 100 4.15 14.99 13.04
N VAL A 101 5.24 15.65 13.45
CA VAL A 101 5.30 16.43 14.69
C VAL A 101 4.30 17.59 14.66
N SER A 102 4.21 18.33 13.56
CA SER A 102 3.27 19.44 13.41
C SER A 102 1.81 18.98 13.51
N LEU A 103 1.45 17.89 12.84
CA LEU A 103 0.10 17.33 12.92
C LEU A 103 -0.21 16.82 14.32
N VAL A 104 0.73 16.11 14.95
CA VAL A 104 0.57 15.62 16.33
C VAL A 104 0.45 16.79 17.31
N ALA A 105 1.18 17.88 17.13
CA ALA A 105 1.09 19.05 18.00
C ALA A 105 -0.30 19.70 17.96
N VAL A 106 -0.96 19.70 16.80
CA VAL A 106 -2.32 20.26 16.64
C VAL A 106 -3.40 19.28 17.11
N THR A 107 -3.21 17.99 16.87
CA THR A 107 -4.27 16.97 17.01
C THR A 107 -4.15 16.13 18.26
N GLY A 108 -2.95 16.02 18.84
CA GLY A 108 -2.65 15.24 20.03
C GLY A 108 -3.14 13.80 19.95
N ALA A 109 -3.80 13.34 21.02
CA ALA A 109 -4.37 11.99 21.11
C ALA A 109 -5.50 11.72 20.09
N LEU A 110 -6.00 12.73 19.39
CA LEU A 110 -7.02 12.58 18.33
C LEU A 110 -6.40 12.32 16.96
N TYR A 111 -5.06 12.31 16.82
CA TYR A 111 -4.39 12.01 15.56
C TYR A 111 -4.87 10.72 14.85
N PRO A 112 -5.15 9.59 15.55
CA PRO A 112 -5.66 8.38 14.91
C PRO A 112 -6.98 8.58 14.15
N PHE A 113 -7.77 9.58 14.54
CA PHE A 113 -9.00 9.94 13.83
C PHE A 113 -8.72 10.59 12.47
N ILE A 114 -7.56 11.23 12.30
CA ILE A 114 -7.19 11.96 11.07
C ILE A 114 -6.33 11.08 10.15
N ALA A 115 -5.70 10.03 10.67
CA ALA A 115 -4.88 9.10 9.89
C ALA A 115 -5.57 8.53 8.64
N PRO A 116 -6.84 8.05 8.70
CA PRO A 116 -7.55 7.59 7.50
C PRO A 116 -7.83 8.71 6.48
N VAL A 117 -8.03 9.95 6.93
CA VAL A 117 -8.21 11.11 6.04
C VAL A 117 -6.93 11.36 5.23
N ILE A 118 -5.77 11.30 5.87
CA ILE A 118 -4.47 11.43 5.20
C ILE A 118 -4.29 10.33 4.15
N GLY A 119 -4.61 9.08 4.50
CA GLY A 119 -4.56 7.95 3.55
C GLY A 119 -5.49 8.15 2.35
N THR A 120 -6.69 8.67 2.59
CA THR A 120 -7.67 9.03 1.55
C THR A 120 -7.08 10.07 0.60
N LEU A 121 -6.57 11.18 1.14
CA LEU A 121 -5.98 12.26 0.34
C LEU A 121 -4.79 11.76 -0.48
N GLY A 122 -3.95 10.91 0.11
CA GLY A 122 -2.82 10.32 -0.59
C GLY A 122 -3.25 9.48 -1.79
N THR A 123 -4.32 8.70 -1.65
CA THR A 123 -4.82 7.86 -2.75
C THR A 123 -5.63 8.66 -3.77
N PHE A 124 -6.35 9.69 -3.34
CA PHE A 124 -7.02 10.61 -4.26
C PHE A 124 -6.03 11.27 -5.23
N ILE A 125 -4.90 11.74 -4.70
CA ILE A 125 -3.84 12.41 -5.49
C ILE A 125 -3.06 11.40 -6.35
N THR A 126 -2.61 10.29 -5.75
CA THR A 126 -1.74 9.33 -6.45
C THR A 126 -2.50 8.35 -7.33
N GLY A 127 -3.80 8.19 -7.09
CA GLY A 127 -4.66 7.19 -7.72
C GLY A 127 -4.27 5.74 -7.39
N SER A 128 -3.44 5.47 -6.37
CA SER A 128 -2.95 4.13 -6.04
C SER A 128 -2.72 3.95 -4.55
N ASP A 129 -3.39 2.97 -3.94
CA ASP A 129 -3.24 2.64 -2.52
C ASP A 129 -1.80 2.29 -2.17
N THR A 130 -1.11 1.54 -3.05
CA THR A 130 0.30 1.18 -2.84
C THR A 130 1.16 2.44 -2.80
N SER A 131 0.96 3.34 -3.76
CA SER A 131 1.73 4.59 -3.86
C SER A 131 1.47 5.52 -2.67
N ALA A 132 0.21 5.63 -2.24
CA ALA A 132 -0.18 6.42 -1.09
C ALA A 132 0.44 5.88 0.21
N ASN A 133 0.45 4.55 0.39
CA ASN A 133 1.09 3.92 1.56
C ASN A 133 2.61 4.02 1.54
N VAL A 134 3.24 3.99 0.36
CA VAL A 134 4.68 4.28 0.23
C VAL A 134 4.99 5.72 0.65
N LEU A 135 4.13 6.68 0.30
CA LEU A 135 4.39 8.10 0.54
C LEU A 135 4.02 8.55 1.96
N PHE A 136 2.90 8.07 2.50
CA PHE A 136 2.37 8.49 3.80
C PHE A 136 2.44 7.42 4.89
N GLY A 137 2.68 6.15 4.57
CA GLY A 137 2.76 5.10 5.60
C GLY A 137 3.88 5.36 6.61
N GLU A 138 5.03 5.87 6.15
CA GLU A 138 6.13 6.23 7.03
C GLU A 138 5.78 7.42 7.95
N LEU A 139 5.00 8.39 7.46
CA LEU A 139 4.49 9.51 8.26
C LEU A 139 3.64 9.00 9.44
N GLN A 140 2.82 7.98 9.21
CA GLN A 140 1.91 7.41 10.21
C GLN A 140 2.68 6.62 11.26
N VAL A 141 3.71 5.88 10.84
CA VAL A 141 4.65 5.21 11.74
C VAL A 141 5.40 6.22 12.61
N LYS A 142 5.85 7.34 12.03
CA LYS A 142 6.53 8.42 12.79
C LYS A 142 5.59 9.08 13.79
N ALA A 143 4.36 9.40 13.38
CA ALA A 143 3.35 9.96 14.27
C ALA A 143 2.98 9.00 15.41
N ALA A 144 2.86 7.70 15.13
CA ALA A 144 2.63 6.67 16.15
C ALA A 144 3.74 6.67 17.21
N ASN A 145 5.01 6.70 16.78
CA ASN A 145 6.14 6.74 17.71
C ASN A 145 6.16 8.01 18.57
N ASN A 146 5.80 9.18 18.00
CA ASN A 146 5.70 10.43 18.75
C ASN A 146 4.59 10.40 19.82
N LEU A 147 3.52 9.64 19.55
CA LEU A 147 2.38 9.49 20.46
C LEU A 147 2.47 8.25 21.36
N ASN A 148 3.55 7.46 21.28
CA ASN A 148 3.68 6.14 21.94
C ASN A 148 2.53 5.16 21.59
N MET A 149 2.00 5.24 20.37
CA MET A 149 0.96 4.37 19.83
C MET A 149 1.55 3.22 19.01
N ASN A 150 0.74 2.21 18.71
CA ASN A 150 1.17 1.07 17.90
C ASN A 150 1.44 1.49 16.43
N PRO A 151 2.68 1.34 15.91
CA PRO A 151 3.02 1.76 14.54
C PRO A 151 2.30 0.96 13.46
N TYR A 152 2.03 -0.32 13.69
CA TYR A 152 1.30 -1.18 12.75
C TYR A 152 -0.16 -0.77 12.67
N TRP A 153 -0.76 -0.38 13.80
CA TRP A 153 -2.14 0.11 13.83
C TRP A 153 -2.30 1.39 13.02
N MET A 154 -1.37 2.34 13.20
CA MET A 154 -1.39 3.62 12.47
C MET A 154 -1.09 3.44 10.98
N ALA A 155 -0.18 2.54 10.63
CA ALA A 155 0.04 2.15 9.23
C ALA A 155 -1.22 1.50 8.61
N ALA A 156 -1.91 0.65 9.36
CA ALA A 156 -3.17 0.04 8.93
C ALA A 156 -4.28 1.07 8.76
N ALA A 157 -4.40 2.04 9.68
CA ALA A 157 -5.36 3.15 9.57
C ALA A 157 -5.19 3.94 8.27
N ASN A 158 -3.94 4.20 7.87
CA ASN A 158 -3.64 4.85 6.60
C ASN A 158 -4.04 3.99 5.40
N MET A 159 -3.79 2.68 5.46
CA MET A 159 -4.20 1.74 4.42
C MET A 159 -5.72 1.66 4.31
N THR A 160 -6.45 1.65 5.42
CA THR A 160 -7.91 1.71 5.42
C THR A 160 -8.40 3.00 4.76
N GLY A 161 -7.83 4.14 5.12
CA GLY A 161 -8.12 5.42 4.48
C GLY A 161 -7.80 5.45 2.99
N ALA A 162 -6.69 4.81 2.58
CA ALA A 162 -6.30 4.73 1.17
C ALA A 162 -7.40 4.15 0.29
N THR A 163 -8.09 3.09 0.76
CA THR A 163 -9.22 2.50 0.04
C THR A 163 -10.35 3.49 -0.21
N ALA A 164 -10.58 4.44 0.70
CA ALA A 164 -11.59 5.48 0.54
C ALA A 164 -11.21 6.44 -0.60
N GLY A 165 -9.96 6.87 -0.64
CA GLY A 165 -9.44 7.78 -1.67
C GLY A 165 -9.53 7.18 -3.07
N LYS A 166 -9.46 5.85 -3.19
CA LYS A 166 -9.58 5.16 -4.47
C LYS A 166 -10.95 5.41 -5.13
N MET A 167 -12.02 5.47 -4.34
CA MET A 167 -13.38 5.73 -4.84
C MET A 167 -13.51 7.04 -5.60
N ILE A 168 -12.80 8.08 -5.14
CA ILE A 168 -12.86 9.43 -5.70
C ILE A 168 -11.65 9.78 -6.58
N SER A 169 -10.71 8.85 -6.76
CA SER A 169 -9.52 9.12 -7.57
C SER A 169 -9.91 9.35 -9.04
N PRO A 170 -9.35 10.37 -9.72
CA PRO A 170 -9.69 10.66 -11.11
C PRO A 170 -9.51 9.46 -12.04
N GLN A 171 -8.50 8.63 -11.79
CA GLN A 171 -8.22 7.40 -12.53
C GLN A 171 -9.36 6.38 -12.39
N SER A 172 -9.83 6.12 -11.17
CA SER A 172 -10.94 5.19 -10.94
C SER A 172 -12.27 5.72 -11.48
N ILE A 173 -12.53 7.02 -11.34
CA ILE A 173 -13.74 7.64 -11.87
C ILE A 173 -13.76 7.57 -13.41
N ALA A 174 -12.64 7.83 -14.08
CA ALA A 174 -12.56 7.73 -15.54
C ALA A 174 -12.83 6.29 -16.04
N VAL A 175 -12.25 5.28 -15.37
CA VAL A 175 -12.50 3.87 -15.71
C VAL A 175 -13.97 3.50 -15.47
N ALA A 176 -14.56 3.95 -14.37
CA ALA A 176 -15.96 3.71 -14.06
C ALA A 176 -16.90 4.38 -15.07
N ALA A 177 -16.61 5.62 -15.48
CA ALA A 177 -17.40 6.36 -16.46
C ALA A 177 -17.43 5.64 -17.82
N VAL A 178 -16.29 5.13 -18.28
CA VAL A 178 -16.20 4.31 -19.51
C VAL A 178 -16.99 3.00 -19.35
N ALA A 179 -16.86 2.33 -18.21
CA ALA A 179 -17.53 1.05 -17.96
C ALA A 179 -19.07 1.13 -17.97
N ILE A 180 -19.64 2.26 -17.53
CA ILE A 180 -21.10 2.47 -17.49
C ILE A 180 -21.63 3.33 -18.66
N GLY A 181 -20.76 3.71 -19.60
CA GLY A 181 -21.15 4.45 -20.81
C GLY A 181 -21.48 5.93 -20.61
N VAL A 182 -20.90 6.57 -19.59
CA VAL A 182 -21.11 8.01 -19.27
C VAL A 182 -19.82 8.83 -19.43
N GLU A 183 -18.97 8.47 -20.39
CA GLU A 183 -17.74 9.20 -20.70
C GLU A 183 -18.01 10.70 -20.93
N GLY A 184 -17.14 11.57 -20.39
CA GLY A 184 -17.34 13.02 -20.38
C GLY A 184 -18.27 13.53 -19.27
N GLN A 185 -18.85 12.66 -18.44
CA GLN A 185 -19.66 13.01 -17.27
C GLN A 185 -18.97 12.61 -15.94
N GLU A 186 -17.65 12.50 -15.93
CA GLU A 186 -16.83 12.13 -14.76
C GLU A 186 -17.11 13.03 -13.56
N GLY A 187 -17.33 14.33 -13.82
CA GLY A 187 -17.65 15.29 -12.76
C GLY A 187 -19.01 15.04 -12.09
N LYS A 188 -20.01 14.52 -12.82
CA LYS A 188 -21.29 14.12 -12.21
C LYS A 188 -21.12 12.86 -11.38
N LEU A 189 -20.41 11.86 -11.92
CA LEU A 189 -20.10 10.63 -11.21
C LEU A 189 -19.31 10.90 -9.91
N LEU A 190 -18.29 11.77 -9.97
CA LEU A 190 -17.53 12.18 -8.78
C LEU A 190 -18.44 12.85 -7.74
N LYS A 191 -19.35 13.75 -8.16
CA LYS A 191 -20.29 14.41 -7.25
C LYS A 191 -21.24 13.43 -6.56
N GLU A 192 -21.62 12.34 -7.22
CA GLU A 192 -22.44 11.31 -6.60
C GLU A 192 -21.62 10.46 -5.61
N VAL A 193 -20.41 10.07 -6.02
CA VAL A 193 -19.54 9.18 -5.22
C VAL A 193 -18.95 9.88 -4.00
N ILE A 194 -18.75 11.20 -4.03
CA ILE A 194 -18.11 11.93 -2.92
C ILE A 194 -18.86 11.81 -1.59
N ASN A 195 -20.19 11.69 -1.63
CA ASN A 195 -21.01 11.51 -0.43
C ASN A 195 -20.78 10.13 0.19
N TYR A 196 -20.68 9.08 -0.63
CA TYR A 196 -20.36 7.73 -0.17
C TYR A 196 -18.93 7.66 0.37
N CYS A 197 -17.99 8.36 -0.28
CA CYS A 197 -16.62 8.48 0.19
C CYS A 197 -16.56 9.16 1.56
N ALA A 198 -17.25 10.30 1.73
CA ALA A 198 -17.30 11.01 3.00
C ALA A 198 -17.88 10.14 4.13
N LEU A 199 -18.98 9.43 3.87
CA LEU A 199 -19.56 8.50 4.84
C LEU A 199 -18.57 7.39 5.23
N TYR A 200 -17.91 6.78 4.24
CA TYR A 200 -16.94 5.73 4.47
C TYR A 200 -15.70 6.23 5.25
N ILE A 201 -15.23 7.44 4.98
CA ILE A 201 -14.14 8.07 5.76
C ILE A 201 -14.59 8.24 7.21
N ILE A 202 -15.77 8.81 7.46
CA ILE A 202 -16.26 9.02 8.84
C ILE A 202 -16.36 7.69 9.59
N LEU A 203 -16.92 6.65 8.96
CA LEU A 203 -17.02 5.32 9.55
C LEU A 203 -15.65 4.72 9.85
N THR A 204 -14.70 4.80 8.91
CA THR A 204 -13.35 4.26 9.12
C THR A 204 -12.58 5.01 10.20
N CYS A 205 -12.70 6.34 10.29
CA CYS A 205 -12.16 7.14 11.39
C CYS A 205 -12.72 6.70 12.75
N LEU A 206 -14.04 6.51 12.85
CA LEU A 206 -14.68 6.03 14.07
C LEU A 206 -14.22 4.62 14.45
N VAL A 207 -14.18 3.70 13.49
CA VAL A 207 -13.75 2.32 13.71
C VAL A 207 -12.30 2.27 14.16
N VAL A 208 -11.38 2.94 13.45
CA VAL A 208 -9.95 2.98 13.79
C VAL A 208 -9.73 3.53 15.20
N PHE A 209 -10.45 4.59 15.58
CA PHE A 209 -10.31 5.19 16.89
C PHE A 209 -10.92 4.32 18.00
N ALA A 210 -12.14 3.83 17.82
CA ALA A 210 -12.84 3.02 18.82
C ALA A 210 -12.16 1.66 19.02
N SER A 211 -11.85 0.95 17.94
CA SER A 211 -11.16 -0.34 18.02
C SER A 211 -9.71 -0.19 18.47
N GLY A 212 -9.02 0.90 18.08
CA GLY A 212 -7.68 1.20 18.57
C GLY A 212 -7.63 1.39 20.08
N LYS A 213 -8.60 2.14 20.65
CA LYS A 213 -8.72 2.28 22.12
C LYS A 213 -9.10 0.96 22.79
N LEU A 214 -10.05 0.22 22.23
CA LEU A 214 -10.50 -1.06 22.80
C LEU A 214 -9.36 -2.08 22.88
N LEU A 215 -8.48 -2.09 21.87
CA LEU A 215 -7.35 -3.02 21.77
C LEU A 215 -6.08 -2.51 22.48
N GLY A 216 -6.09 -1.31 23.06
CA GLY A 216 -4.93 -0.70 23.73
C GLY A 216 -3.79 -0.31 22.76
N TYR A 217 -4.12 0.01 21.51
CA TYR A 217 -3.16 0.41 20.48
C TYR A 217 -2.99 1.93 20.35
N LEU A 218 -3.83 2.71 21.05
CA LEU A 218 -3.86 4.17 21.08
C LEU A 218 -3.56 4.71 22.47
#